data_AF-A0A349M0K0-F1
#
_entry.id   AF-A0A349M0K0-F1
#
_cell.length_a   1.000
_cell.length_b   1.000
_cell.length_c   1.000
_cell.angle_alpha   90.00
_cell.angle_beta   90.00
_cell.angle_gamma   90.00
#
_symmetry.space_group_name_H-M   'P 1'
#
loop_
_entity.id
_entity.type
_entity.pdbx_description
1 polymer ?
#
loop_
_entity_poly.entity_id
_entity_poly.type
_entity_poly.pdbx_seq_one_letter_code
_entity_poly.pdbx_strand_id
1 'polypeptide(L)'
;IVQYAEERLARTFPEKLALVLAMHLTSTLEHMTHGRLIVEPVIQSVRHTYPIEYEVARMALLQFRSALGVSLPEGETDVLAVLLANADALLSSEQSTVGIVVAAHGRGIAAGLAELANTLVGVNSVRWVELTLEQSPEELLGHVIHWVRVADQGGGVLLLVDFASLLSLGELVMRQAGIQVHTVSGVCAPLVVEAVRRAQRSKHVTLDQMAASLTLFRPADESGRVSVTSFASRESLNNGNAETDTQFTTSSLPRVILSVCLTGFGSATKIAELIEEHLPGLREQEVQIICMDINLSGKTEANVQRLVGNRHVVAIVGTINPHLESYPFIALTDFLFGDGVARLRTLLGGTLIDPILLQPSSTSEQVAVASKGTIDFAPLSLDATPVLTQRGELVHQITNTLNQSLLFLNPTRAIPLIDHMIELIEVEVGETFDIEVLAGLMLHLACILERGIQHKGILVSETVRTQVGQQFPRELSICRRALQVLSAQIARPLPDEEAYNIVGILRQVDIFISNNL
;
A
#
# COMPACT_ATOMS: atom_id res chain seq x y z
N ILE A 1 16.11 -7.20 -48.52
CA ILE A 1 17.23 -6.49 -47.85
C ILE A 1 17.67 -7.23 -46.59
N VAL A 2 16.83 -7.39 -45.56
CA VAL A 2 17.20 -8.07 -44.30
C VAL A 2 17.77 -9.48 -44.54
N GLN A 3 17.03 -10.35 -45.24
CA GLN A 3 17.51 -11.71 -45.56
C GLN A 3 18.88 -11.71 -46.26
N TYR A 4 19.08 -10.84 -47.26
CA TYR A 4 20.37 -10.69 -47.94
C TYR A 4 21.49 -10.26 -46.98
N ALA A 5 21.18 -9.35 -46.04
CA ALA A 5 22.14 -8.91 -45.04
C ALA A 5 22.47 -10.03 -44.03
N GLU A 6 21.48 -10.83 -43.62
CA GLU A 6 21.69 -11.98 -42.72
C GLU A 6 22.61 -13.03 -43.34
N GLU A 7 22.38 -13.37 -44.62
CA GLU A 7 23.22 -14.30 -45.38
C GLU A 7 24.65 -13.79 -45.53
N ARG A 8 24.83 -12.49 -45.82
CA ARG A 8 26.14 -11.90 -46.10
C ARG A 8 26.95 -11.58 -44.84
N LEU A 9 26.28 -11.25 -43.75
CA LEU A 9 26.92 -10.94 -42.46
C LEU A 9 26.98 -12.16 -41.53
N ALA A 10 26.41 -13.30 -41.94
CA ALA A 10 26.35 -14.54 -41.17
C ALA A 10 25.81 -14.34 -39.74
N ARG A 11 24.80 -13.47 -39.60
CA ARG A 11 24.10 -13.20 -38.33
C ARG A 11 22.62 -12.98 -38.57
N THR A 12 21.82 -13.24 -37.54
CA THR A 12 20.38 -12.93 -37.52
C THR A 12 20.14 -11.51 -37.02
N PHE A 13 19.10 -10.85 -37.52
CA PHE A 13 18.71 -9.52 -37.06
C PHE A 13 17.39 -9.53 -36.25
N PRO A 14 17.14 -8.52 -35.41
CA PRO A 14 15.85 -8.37 -34.72
C PRO A 14 14.68 -8.28 -35.71
N GLU A 15 13.56 -8.95 -35.44
CA GLU A 15 12.36 -8.93 -36.31
C GLU A 15 11.89 -7.51 -36.66
N LYS A 16 12.06 -6.58 -35.72
CA LYS A 16 11.70 -5.15 -35.86
C LYS A 16 12.50 -4.43 -36.95
N LEU A 17 13.68 -4.92 -37.33
CA LEU A 17 14.51 -4.30 -38.37
C LEU A 17 13.81 -4.27 -39.72
N ALA A 18 13.08 -5.34 -40.08
CA ALA A 18 12.34 -5.39 -41.33
C ALA A 18 11.27 -4.29 -41.41
N LEU A 19 10.57 -4.05 -40.29
CA LEU A 19 9.54 -3.01 -40.19
C LEU A 19 10.12 -1.61 -40.28
N VAL A 20 11.20 -1.32 -39.54
CA VAL A 20 11.88 -0.01 -39.55
C VAL A 20 12.39 0.31 -40.96
N LEU A 21 13.01 -0.66 -41.63
CA LEU A 21 13.48 -0.49 -43.00
C LEU A 21 12.34 -0.27 -44.00
N ALA A 22 11.22 -0.97 -43.83
CA ALA A 22 10.05 -0.76 -44.67
C ALA A 22 9.48 0.66 -44.51
N MET A 23 9.35 1.15 -43.27
CA MET A 23 8.88 2.51 -43.00
C MET A 23 9.84 3.57 -43.57
N HIS A 24 11.14 3.42 -43.33
CA HIS A 24 12.15 4.34 -43.83
C HIS A 24 12.13 4.43 -45.36
N LEU A 25 12.21 3.28 -46.05
CA LEU A 25 12.20 3.25 -47.51
C LEU A 25 10.88 3.75 -48.10
N THR A 26 9.74 3.47 -47.46
CA THR A 26 8.43 4.00 -47.89
C THR A 26 8.40 5.52 -47.80
N SER A 27 8.86 6.09 -46.69
CA SER A 27 8.96 7.54 -46.51
C SER A 27 9.93 8.18 -47.50
N THR A 28 11.10 7.58 -47.75
CA THR A 28 12.05 8.04 -48.78
C THR A 28 11.39 8.07 -50.16
N LEU A 29 10.69 6.99 -50.54
CA LEU A 29 10.00 6.91 -51.83
C LEU A 29 8.87 7.96 -51.93
N GLU A 30 8.06 8.13 -50.88
CA GLU A 30 7.01 9.14 -50.84
C GLU A 30 7.60 10.56 -50.98
N HIS A 31 8.67 10.88 -50.26
CA HIS A 31 9.30 12.20 -50.35
C HIS A 31 9.87 12.48 -51.74
N MET A 32 10.42 11.47 -52.41
CA MET A 32 10.89 11.57 -53.79
C MET A 32 9.73 11.81 -54.77
N THR A 33 8.59 11.15 -54.60
CA THR A 33 7.41 11.39 -55.45
C THR A 33 6.82 12.79 -55.30
N HIS A 34 6.96 13.41 -54.12
CA HIS A 34 6.45 14.76 -53.83
C HIS A 34 7.48 15.88 -54.09
N GLY A 35 8.65 15.56 -54.67
CA GLY A 35 9.66 16.55 -55.06
C GLY A 35 10.33 17.28 -53.89
N ARG A 36 10.25 16.75 -52.66
CA ARG A 36 10.96 17.31 -51.51
C ARG A 36 12.39 16.77 -51.52
N LEU A 37 13.35 17.62 -51.89
CA LEU A 37 14.77 17.34 -51.78
C LEU A 37 15.14 17.20 -50.29
N ILE A 38 15.24 15.95 -49.80
CA ILE A 38 15.90 15.69 -48.54
C ILE A 38 17.41 15.80 -48.82
N VAL A 39 18.03 16.84 -48.29
CA VAL A 39 19.49 16.94 -48.26
C VAL A 39 19.96 16.06 -47.12
N GLU A 40 20.07 14.75 -47.37
CA GLU A 40 20.71 13.85 -46.42
C GLU A 40 22.21 14.19 -46.33
N PRO A 41 22.77 14.43 -45.14
CA PRO A 41 24.20 14.59 -44.99
C PRO A 41 24.86 13.25 -45.30
N VAL A 42 25.65 13.19 -46.38
CA VAL A 42 26.53 12.04 -46.66
C VAL A 42 27.54 11.94 -45.53
N ILE A 43 27.45 10.87 -44.74
CA ILE A 43 28.33 10.68 -43.60
C ILE A 43 29.56 9.92 -44.11
N GLN A 44 30.53 10.67 -44.64
CA GLN A 44 31.76 10.09 -45.22
C GLN A 44 32.50 9.12 -44.27
N SER A 45 32.32 9.27 -42.95
CA SER A 45 32.93 8.38 -41.95
C SER A 45 32.29 6.99 -41.87
N VAL A 46 31.03 6.78 -42.27
CA VAL A 46 30.33 5.49 -42.08
C VAL A 46 31.04 4.36 -42.83
N ARG A 47 31.52 4.61 -44.04
CA ARG A 47 32.29 3.63 -44.83
C ARG A 47 33.59 3.20 -44.14
N HIS A 48 34.20 4.08 -43.36
CA HIS A 48 35.42 3.78 -42.61
C HIS A 48 35.11 3.10 -41.27
N THR A 49 34.00 3.47 -40.61
CA THR A 49 33.60 2.92 -39.32
C THR A 49 32.98 1.52 -39.43
N TYR A 50 32.19 1.26 -40.47
CA TYR A 50 31.46 0.01 -40.68
C TYR A 50 31.67 -0.55 -42.10
N PRO A 51 32.90 -0.92 -42.49
CA PRO A 51 33.24 -1.22 -43.87
C PRO A 51 32.52 -2.45 -44.44
N ILE A 52 32.24 -3.45 -43.61
CA ILE A 52 31.58 -4.69 -44.02
C ILE A 52 30.09 -4.43 -44.22
N GLU A 53 29.43 -3.84 -43.23
CA GLU A 53 28.02 -3.48 -43.28
C GLU A 53 27.73 -2.47 -44.38
N TYR A 54 28.65 -1.56 -44.65
CA TYR A 54 28.55 -0.61 -45.75
C TYR A 54 28.50 -1.29 -47.12
N GLU A 55 29.39 -2.24 -47.40
CA GLU A 55 29.35 -2.96 -48.68
C GLU A 55 28.09 -3.84 -48.80
N VAL A 56 27.64 -4.44 -47.69
CA VAL A 56 26.38 -5.20 -47.67
C VAL A 56 25.19 -4.27 -47.94
N ALA A 57 25.12 -3.11 -47.29
CA ALA A 57 24.10 -2.09 -47.49
C ALA A 57 24.07 -1.60 -48.95
N ARG A 58 25.24 -1.28 -49.50
CA ARG A 58 25.40 -0.82 -50.89
C ARG A 58 24.86 -1.84 -51.88
N MET A 59 25.23 -3.11 -51.70
CA MET A 59 24.77 -4.20 -52.57
C MET A 59 23.28 -4.47 -52.41
N ALA A 60 22.75 -4.42 -51.18
CA ALA A 60 21.33 -4.61 -50.91
C ALA A 60 20.46 -3.51 -51.54
N LEU A 61 20.89 -2.24 -51.45
CA LEU A 61 20.20 -1.12 -52.09
C LEU A 61 20.32 -1.15 -53.61
N LEU A 62 21.45 -1.63 -54.16
CA LEU A 62 21.57 -1.81 -55.60
C LEU A 62 20.54 -2.82 -56.14
N GLN A 63 20.37 -3.94 -55.43
CA GLN A 63 19.34 -4.92 -55.78
C GLN A 63 17.93 -4.35 -55.65
N PHE A 64 17.67 -3.59 -54.58
CA PHE A 64 16.39 -2.93 -54.35
C PHE A 64 16.05 -1.92 -55.48
N ARG A 65 17.00 -1.07 -55.86
CA ARG A 65 16.87 -0.11 -56.98
C ARG A 65 16.55 -0.83 -58.30
N SER A 66 17.25 -1.93 -58.57
CA SER A 66 17.04 -2.75 -59.78
C SER A 66 15.65 -3.39 -59.81
N ALA A 67 15.20 -3.93 -58.67
CA ALA A 67 13.91 -4.61 -58.57
C ALA A 67 12.70 -3.67 -58.72
N LEU A 68 12.80 -2.44 -58.19
CA LEU A 68 11.70 -1.47 -58.19
C LEU A 68 11.82 -0.41 -59.30
N GLY A 69 12.94 -0.35 -60.01
CA GLY A 69 13.16 0.65 -61.06
C GLY A 69 13.26 2.10 -60.54
N VAL A 70 13.65 2.28 -59.28
CA VAL A 70 13.71 3.58 -58.60
C VAL A 70 15.16 4.00 -58.36
N SER A 71 15.43 5.30 -58.46
CA SER A 71 16.66 5.89 -57.90
C SER A 71 16.46 6.12 -56.40
N LEU A 72 17.53 6.04 -55.61
CA LEU A 72 17.54 6.42 -54.21
C LEU A 72 18.71 7.37 -53.95
N PRO A 73 18.63 8.28 -52.97
CA PRO A 73 19.75 9.12 -52.55
C PRO A 73 21.00 8.31 -52.21
N GLU A 74 22.19 8.91 -52.36
CA GLU A 74 23.46 8.25 -52.04
C GLU A 74 23.59 7.97 -50.53
N GLY A 75 23.07 8.87 -49.69
CA GLY A 75 23.07 8.77 -48.23
C GLY A 75 22.27 7.59 -47.66
N GLU A 76 21.38 6.97 -48.45
CA GLU A 76 20.65 5.76 -48.03
C GLU A 76 21.60 4.59 -47.72
N THR A 77 22.76 4.57 -48.37
CA THR A 77 23.79 3.56 -48.10
C THR A 77 24.35 3.74 -46.69
N ASP A 78 24.58 4.98 -46.27
CA ASP A 78 25.09 5.30 -44.93
C ASP A 78 24.05 4.93 -43.87
N VAL A 79 22.78 5.29 -44.10
CA VAL A 79 21.66 4.99 -43.18
C VAL A 79 21.50 3.48 -43.01
N LEU A 80 21.44 2.73 -44.11
CA LEU A 80 21.31 1.28 -44.04
C LEU A 80 22.54 0.62 -43.39
N ALA A 81 23.75 1.11 -43.67
CA ALA A 81 24.96 0.60 -43.04
C ALA A 81 24.94 0.79 -41.51
N VAL A 82 24.54 1.97 -41.04
CA VAL A 82 24.40 2.26 -39.60
C VAL A 82 23.31 1.40 -38.96
N LEU A 83 22.17 1.24 -39.63
CA LEU A 83 21.07 0.40 -39.15
C LEU A 83 21.48 -1.06 -39.05
N LEU A 84 22.21 -1.60 -40.04
CA LEU A 84 22.73 -2.96 -39.97
C LEU A 84 23.78 -3.09 -38.87
N ALA A 85 24.77 -2.20 -38.80
CA ALA A 85 25.83 -2.24 -37.79
C ALA A 85 25.30 -2.21 -36.36
N ASN A 86 24.27 -1.40 -36.13
CA ASN A 86 23.71 -1.17 -34.80
C ASN A 86 22.33 -1.81 -34.61
N ALA A 87 21.90 -2.72 -35.49
CA ALA A 87 20.57 -3.33 -35.45
C ALA A 87 20.26 -3.91 -34.08
N ASP A 88 21.22 -4.61 -33.48
CA ASP A 88 21.04 -5.23 -32.17
C ASP A 88 20.93 -4.17 -31.06
N ALA A 89 21.80 -3.17 -31.06
CA ALA A 89 21.79 -2.08 -30.06
C ALA A 89 20.58 -1.12 -30.20
N LEU A 90 20.04 -0.99 -31.41
CA LEU A 90 18.92 -0.11 -31.73
C LEU A 90 17.57 -0.81 -31.60
N LEU A 91 17.50 -2.12 -31.84
CA LEU A 91 16.25 -2.84 -32.10
C LEU A 91 16.10 -4.17 -31.34
N SER A 92 17.15 -4.70 -30.71
CA SER A 92 17.00 -5.89 -29.85
C SER A 92 16.22 -5.55 -28.58
N SER A 93 15.28 -6.43 -28.24
CA SER A 93 14.52 -6.38 -26.98
C SER A 93 15.24 -7.11 -25.83
N GLU A 94 16.52 -7.45 -25.97
CA GLU A 94 17.31 -8.17 -24.93
C GLU A 94 17.84 -7.24 -23.84
N GLN A 95 17.08 -6.22 -23.48
CA GLN A 95 17.35 -5.45 -22.28
C GLN A 95 16.27 -5.83 -21.28
N SER A 96 16.72 -6.24 -20.09
CA SER A 96 15.85 -6.55 -18.97
C SER A 96 15.04 -5.31 -18.61
N THR A 97 13.81 -5.24 -19.11
CA THR A 97 12.88 -4.16 -18.74
C THR A 97 12.06 -4.58 -17.53
N VAL A 98 11.58 -3.58 -16.79
CA VAL A 98 10.67 -3.80 -15.67
C VAL A 98 9.31 -4.21 -16.23
N GLY A 99 8.86 -5.41 -15.90
CA GLY A 99 7.50 -5.87 -16.16
C GLY A 99 6.50 -5.05 -15.34
N ILE A 100 5.29 -4.85 -15.85
CA ILE A 100 4.25 -4.11 -15.14
C ILE A 100 3.00 -4.99 -15.01
N VAL A 101 2.55 -5.18 -13.78
CA VAL A 101 1.32 -5.90 -13.45
C VAL A 101 0.40 -4.95 -12.68
N VAL A 102 -0.84 -4.79 -13.15
CA VAL A 102 -1.90 -4.09 -12.42
C VAL A 102 -2.76 -5.11 -11.69
N ALA A 103 -2.88 -4.98 -10.37
CA ALA A 103 -3.74 -5.80 -9.55
C ALA A 103 -4.77 -4.91 -8.87
N ALA A 104 -6.05 -5.19 -9.08
CA ALA A 104 -7.12 -4.41 -8.44
C ALA A 104 -8.30 -5.31 -8.10
N HIS A 105 -8.97 -4.98 -7.00
CA HIS A 105 -10.24 -5.57 -6.63
C HIS A 105 -11.33 -5.13 -7.59
N GLY A 106 -12.20 -6.07 -7.93
CA GLY A 106 -13.37 -5.80 -8.77
C GLY A 106 -13.12 -6.09 -10.24
N ARG A 107 -14.21 -6.48 -10.89
CA ARG A 107 -14.21 -6.94 -12.29
C ARG A 107 -13.98 -5.77 -13.24
N GLY A 108 -13.07 -5.94 -14.19
CA GLY A 108 -12.78 -4.99 -15.25
C GLY A 108 -11.93 -3.78 -14.87
N ILE A 109 -11.61 -3.57 -13.58
CA ILE A 109 -10.82 -2.40 -13.15
C ILE A 109 -9.36 -2.56 -13.56
N ALA A 110 -8.71 -3.64 -13.13
CA ALA A 110 -7.32 -3.91 -13.47
C ALA A 110 -7.14 -4.07 -15.00
N ALA A 111 -8.08 -4.78 -15.63
CA ALA A 111 -8.13 -4.95 -17.08
C ALA A 111 -8.25 -3.60 -17.81
N GLY A 112 -9.23 -2.76 -17.43
CA GLY A 112 -9.45 -1.46 -18.05
C GLY A 112 -8.26 -0.51 -17.89
N LEU A 113 -7.62 -0.50 -16.73
CA LEU A 113 -6.41 0.31 -16.50
C LEU A 113 -5.23 -0.17 -17.35
N ALA A 114 -5.03 -1.48 -17.44
CA ALA A 114 -3.97 -2.07 -18.25
C ALA A 114 -4.21 -1.86 -19.75
N GLU A 115 -5.43 -2.11 -20.23
CA GLU A 115 -5.83 -1.88 -21.63
C GLU A 115 -5.69 -0.41 -22.02
N LEU A 116 -6.12 0.51 -21.16
CA LEU A 116 -5.95 1.95 -21.37
C LEU A 116 -4.47 2.32 -21.50
N ALA A 117 -3.62 1.86 -20.59
CA ALA A 117 -2.19 2.17 -20.61
C ALA A 117 -1.48 1.55 -21.83
N ASN A 118 -1.80 0.30 -22.15
CA ASN A 118 -1.35 -0.40 -23.35
C ASN A 118 -1.72 0.39 -24.61
N THR A 119 -2.97 0.83 -24.71
CA THR A 119 -3.48 1.60 -25.87
C THR A 119 -2.83 2.97 -25.99
N LEU A 120 -2.75 3.73 -24.88
CA LEU A 120 -2.22 5.10 -24.90
C LEU A 120 -0.73 5.16 -25.20
N VAL A 121 0.04 4.17 -24.74
CA VAL A 121 1.50 4.12 -24.95
C VAL A 121 1.87 3.31 -26.20
N GLY A 122 0.94 2.54 -26.77
CA GLY A 122 1.17 1.71 -27.95
C GLY A 122 1.97 0.45 -27.64
N VAL A 123 1.70 -0.18 -26.50
CA VAL A 123 2.33 -1.43 -26.06
C VAL A 123 1.28 -2.48 -25.69
N ASN A 124 1.72 -3.73 -25.57
CA ASN A 124 0.90 -4.82 -25.00
C ASN A 124 1.65 -5.53 -23.85
N SER A 125 2.44 -4.77 -23.09
CA SER A 125 3.33 -5.30 -22.05
C SER A 125 2.72 -5.23 -20.65
N VAL A 126 1.71 -4.38 -20.41
CA VAL A 126 1.04 -4.34 -19.11
C VAL A 126 0.14 -5.55 -18.96
N ARG A 127 0.40 -6.33 -17.92
CA ARG A 127 -0.45 -7.45 -17.51
C ARG A 127 -1.36 -7.00 -16.38
N TRP A 128 -2.44 -7.74 -16.16
CA TRP A 128 -3.37 -7.43 -15.10
C TRP A 128 -3.85 -8.70 -14.40
N VAL A 129 -4.32 -8.52 -13.18
CA VAL A 129 -4.95 -9.55 -12.37
C VAL A 129 -6.15 -8.93 -11.66
N GLU A 130 -7.32 -9.55 -11.85
CA GLU A 130 -8.53 -9.18 -11.12
C GLU A 130 -8.53 -9.91 -9.78
N LEU A 131 -8.65 -9.14 -8.71
CA LEU A 131 -8.74 -9.65 -7.35
C LEU A 131 -10.22 -9.69 -6.95
N THR A 132 -10.64 -10.80 -6.34
CA THR A 132 -12.01 -10.93 -5.81
C THR A 132 -11.97 -11.22 -4.34
N LEU A 133 -12.90 -10.62 -3.59
CA LEU A 133 -13.03 -10.78 -2.14
C LEU A 133 -13.51 -12.19 -1.72
N GLU A 134 -13.81 -13.06 -2.69
CA GLU A 134 -14.31 -14.43 -2.48
C GLU A 134 -13.19 -15.47 -2.64
N GLN A 135 -12.00 -15.08 -3.11
CA GLN A 135 -10.84 -15.94 -3.28
C GLN A 135 -10.08 -16.14 -1.97
N SER A 136 -9.52 -17.33 -1.77
CA SER A 136 -8.59 -17.54 -0.68
C SER A 136 -7.26 -16.79 -0.90
N PRO A 137 -6.51 -16.44 0.17
CA PRO A 137 -5.20 -15.81 0.07
C PRO A 137 -4.20 -16.59 -0.80
N GLU A 138 -4.25 -17.92 -0.72
CA GLU A 138 -3.36 -18.80 -1.49
C GLU A 138 -3.69 -18.78 -2.99
N GLU A 139 -4.97 -18.77 -3.35
CA GLU A 139 -5.42 -18.64 -4.74
C GLU A 139 -5.06 -17.28 -5.32
N LEU A 140 -5.29 -16.20 -4.56
CA LEU A 140 -4.94 -14.83 -4.95
C LEU A 140 -3.44 -14.71 -5.19
N LEU A 141 -2.62 -15.18 -4.24
CA LEU A 141 -1.17 -15.18 -4.36
C LEU A 141 -0.72 -15.99 -5.59
N GLY A 142 -1.34 -17.15 -5.82
CA GLY A 142 -1.09 -17.99 -7.01
C GLY A 142 -1.36 -17.26 -8.32
N HIS A 143 -2.50 -16.55 -8.42
CA HIS A 143 -2.86 -15.76 -9.60
C HIS A 143 -1.87 -14.62 -9.85
N VAL A 144 -1.48 -13.91 -8.79
CA VAL A 144 -0.53 -12.79 -8.90
C VAL A 144 0.85 -13.31 -9.30
N ILE A 145 1.33 -14.40 -8.70
CA ILE A 145 2.60 -15.05 -9.07
C ILE A 145 2.60 -15.47 -10.54
N HIS A 146 1.48 -16.04 -11.04
CA HIS A 146 1.36 -16.40 -12.44
C HIS A 146 1.59 -15.19 -13.35
N TRP A 147 0.87 -14.09 -13.11
CA TRP A 147 0.98 -12.89 -13.94
C TRP A 147 2.31 -12.17 -13.78
N VAL A 148 2.92 -12.21 -12.59
CA VAL A 148 4.28 -11.68 -12.36
C VAL A 148 5.31 -12.48 -13.16
N ARG A 149 5.23 -13.81 -13.19
CA ARG A 149 6.11 -14.65 -14.03
C ARG A 149 5.92 -14.38 -15.52
N VAL A 150 4.69 -14.15 -15.96
CA VAL A 150 4.37 -13.82 -17.36
C VAL A 150 4.85 -12.41 -17.73
N ALA A 151 4.85 -11.47 -16.78
CA ALA A 151 5.26 -10.09 -16.99
C ALA A 151 6.78 -9.88 -16.87
N ASP A 152 7.49 -10.75 -16.16
CA ASP A 152 8.93 -10.61 -15.94
C ASP A 152 9.72 -10.75 -17.24
N GLN A 153 10.59 -9.76 -17.47
CA GLN A 153 11.50 -9.69 -18.62
C GLN A 153 12.96 -9.66 -18.16
N GLY A 154 13.24 -10.07 -16.92
CA GLY A 154 14.57 -10.09 -16.32
C GLY A 154 14.95 -8.80 -15.59
N GLY A 155 14.11 -7.76 -15.64
CA GLY A 155 14.29 -6.50 -14.91
C GLY A 155 13.54 -6.45 -13.57
N GLY A 156 12.84 -7.53 -13.22
CA GLY A 156 11.87 -7.56 -12.13
C GLY A 156 10.51 -7.01 -12.57
N VAL A 157 9.57 -6.96 -11.64
CA VAL A 157 8.18 -6.58 -11.91
C VAL A 157 7.70 -5.50 -10.94
N LEU A 158 7.15 -4.44 -11.50
CA LEU A 158 6.41 -3.42 -10.78
C LEU A 158 4.95 -3.88 -10.64
N LEU A 159 4.53 -4.14 -9.40
CA LEU A 159 3.17 -4.52 -9.06
C LEU A 159 2.41 -3.27 -8.61
N LEU A 160 1.46 -2.82 -9.43
CA LEU A 160 0.61 -1.67 -9.13
C LEU A 160 -0.69 -2.16 -8.52
N VAL A 161 -0.97 -1.76 -7.28
CA VAL A 161 -2.12 -2.23 -6.50
C VAL A 161 -3.09 -1.09 -6.18
N ASP A 162 -4.37 -1.39 -6.04
CA ASP A 162 -5.41 -0.43 -5.65
C ASP A 162 -5.23 0.09 -4.22
N PHE A 163 -5.05 -0.81 -3.25
CA PHE A 163 -4.98 -0.47 -1.84
C PHE A 163 -3.61 -0.73 -1.22
N ALA A 164 -3.26 0.07 -0.21
CA ALA A 164 -1.99 -0.04 0.51
C ALA A 164 -1.84 -1.36 1.28
N SER A 165 -2.93 -2.01 1.65
CA SER A 165 -2.90 -3.31 2.30
C SER A 165 -2.12 -4.32 1.42
N LEU A 166 -2.34 -4.33 0.10
CA LEU A 166 -1.68 -5.23 -0.85
C LEU A 166 -0.17 -5.00 -1.03
N LEU A 167 0.45 -3.99 -0.37
CA LEU A 167 1.91 -3.79 -0.43
C LEU A 167 2.67 -5.03 0.07
N SER A 168 2.18 -5.66 1.14
CA SER A 168 2.77 -6.86 1.74
C SER A 168 2.71 -8.09 0.82
N LEU A 169 1.76 -8.13 -0.12
CA LEU A 169 1.63 -9.19 -1.11
C LEU A 169 2.88 -9.26 -2.01
N GLY A 170 3.49 -8.12 -2.33
CA GLY A 170 4.71 -8.07 -3.13
C GLY A 170 5.87 -8.84 -2.53
N GLU A 171 6.06 -8.77 -1.22
CA GLU A 171 7.14 -9.51 -0.54
C GLU A 171 6.91 -11.03 -0.61
N LEU A 172 5.66 -11.46 -0.46
CA LEU A 172 5.28 -12.88 -0.58
C LEU A 172 5.49 -13.39 -2.00
N VAL A 173 5.07 -12.62 -3.00
CA VAL A 173 5.28 -12.93 -4.42
C VAL A 173 6.76 -13.01 -4.72
N MET A 174 7.58 -12.05 -4.26
CA MET A 174 9.03 -12.06 -4.47
C MET A 174 9.66 -13.34 -3.92
N ARG A 175 9.33 -13.72 -2.68
CA ARG A 175 9.86 -14.93 -2.03
C ARG A 175 9.50 -16.22 -2.77
N GLN A 176 8.28 -16.31 -3.30
CA GLN A 176 7.76 -17.53 -3.89
C GLN A 176 7.99 -17.63 -5.41
N ALA A 177 8.04 -16.50 -6.12
CA ALA A 177 8.34 -16.44 -7.54
C ALA A 177 9.85 -16.41 -7.81
N GLY A 178 10.66 -15.93 -6.87
CA GLY A 178 12.11 -15.74 -7.06
C GLY A 178 12.46 -14.55 -7.98
N ILE A 179 11.50 -13.67 -8.23
CA ILE A 179 11.60 -12.51 -9.12
C ILE A 179 11.58 -11.25 -8.23
N GLN A 180 12.40 -10.26 -8.54
CA GLN A 180 12.35 -8.97 -7.85
C GLN A 180 11.00 -8.29 -8.12
N VAL A 181 10.25 -8.00 -7.07
CA VAL A 181 8.93 -7.35 -7.15
C VAL A 181 8.92 -6.13 -6.25
N HIS A 182 8.46 -5.00 -6.78
CA HIS A 182 8.26 -3.78 -6.01
C HIS A 182 6.81 -3.34 -6.18
N THR A 183 6.14 -3.09 -5.06
CA THR A 183 4.70 -2.81 -5.04
C THR A 183 4.45 -1.32 -4.81
N VAL A 184 3.55 -0.73 -5.60
CA VAL A 184 3.11 0.66 -5.44
C VAL A 184 1.59 0.68 -5.33
N SER A 185 1.07 1.28 -4.27
CA SER A 185 -0.37 1.39 -4.02
C SER A 185 -0.99 2.64 -4.63
N GLY A 186 -2.32 2.71 -4.66
CA GLY A 186 -3.07 3.83 -5.24
C GLY A 186 -3.07 3.81 -6.76
N VAL A 187 -3.21 2.61 -7.36
CA VAL A 187 -3.20 2.48 -8.82
C VAL A 187 -4.32 3.31 -9.45
N CYS A 188 -3.94 4.13 -10.42
CA CYS A 188 -4.84 4.95 -11.21
C CYS A 188 -4.31 5.05 -12.64
N ALA A 189 -5.18 5.38 -13.60
CA ALA A 189 -4.81 5.44 -15.02
C ALA A 189 -3.55 6.28 -15.30
N PRO A 190 -3.38 7.50 -14.73
CA PRO A 190 -2.16 8.28 -14.93
C PRO A 190 -0.89 7.59 -14.44
N LEU A 191 -0.97 6.91 -13.30
CA LEU A 191 0.16 6.19 -12.71
C LEU A 191 0.60 5.02 -13.59
N VAL A 192 -0.37 4.21 -14.07
CA VAL A 192 -0.07 3.07 -14.95
C VAL A 192 0.54 3.55 -16.27
N VAL A 193 -0.02 4.60 -16.88
CA VAL A 193 0.52 5.19 -18.12
C VAL A 193 1.95 5.70 -17.90
N GLU A 194 2.22 6.43 -16.82
CA GLU A 194 3.56 6.95 -16.54
C GLU A 194 4.55 5.83 -16.23
N ALA A 195 4.13 4.77 -15.52
CA ALA A 195 4.93 3.58 -15.31
C ALA A 195 5.36 2.96 -16.65
N VAL A 196 4.41 2.68 -17.53
CA VAL A 196 4.72 2.11 -18.86
C VAL A 196 5.66 3.03 -19.64
N ARG A 197 5.36 4.32 -19.68
CA ARG A 197 6.17 5.31 -20.40
C ARG A 197 7.61 5.35 -19.87
N ARG A 198 7.85 5.11 -18.57
CA ARG A 198 9.18 5.09 -17.95
C ARG A 198 9.93 3.80 -18.19
N ALA A 199 9.23 2.66 -18.11
CA ALA A 199 9.79 1.35 -18.45
C ALA A 199 10.33 1.34 -19.89
N GLN A 200 9.67 2.04 -20.81
CA GLN A 200 10.12 2.12 -22.21
C GLN A 200 11.27 3.09 -22.46
N ARG A 201 11.31 4.24 -21.77
CA ARG A 201 12.27 5.32 -22.08
C ARG A 201 13.67 5.08 -21.51
N SER A 202 13.79 4.24 -20.50
CA SER A 202 14.97 4.25 -19.64
C SER A 202 15.77 2.95 -19.76
N LYS A 203 16.83 2.96 -20.58
CA LYS A 203 17.72 1.79 -20.80
C LYS A 203 18.46 1.28 -19.54
N HIS A 204 18.36 1.94 -18.38
CA HIS A 204 19.12 1.62 -17.16
C HIS A 204 18.36 1.89 -15.84
N VAL A 205 17.04 2.12 -15.86
CA VAL A 205 16.31 2.37 -14.61
C VAL A 205 16.05 1.05 -13.91
N THR A 206 16.53 0.93 -12.67
CA THR A 206 16.25 -0.23 -11.83
C THR A 206 14.80 -0.19 -11.34
N LEU A 207 14.25 -1.35 -11.00
CA LEU A 207 12.91 -1.48 -10.43
C LEU A 207 12.69 -0.52 -9.25
N ASP A 208 13.66 -0.40 -8.34
CA ASP A 208 13.57 0.48 -7.17
C ASP A 208 13.58 1.97 -7.54
N GLN A 209 14.38 2.37 -8.52
CA GLN A 209 14.38 3.75 -9.02
C GLN A 209 13.06 4.12 -9.68
N MET A 210 12.47 3.16 -10.40
CA MET A 210 11.17 3.32 -11.03
C MET A 210 10.07 3.47 -9.98
N ALA A 211 10.04 2.57 -8.98
CA ALA A 211 9.06 2.60 -7.92
C ALA A 211 9.16 3.89 -7.08
N ALA A 212 10.37 4.26 -6.61
CA ALA A 212 10.57 5.49 -5.83
C ALA A 212 10.06 6.74 -6.55
N SER A 213 10.27 6.80 -7.87
CA SER A 213 9.83 7.95 -8.66
C SER A 213 8.32 7.98 -8.93
N LEU A 214 7.65 6.83 -8.87
CA LEU A 214 6.20 6.70 -9.01
C LEU A 214 5.49 6.90 -7.67
N THR A 215 6.12 6.57 -6.55
CA THR A 215 5.63 6.95 -5.21
C THR A 215 5.61 8.47 -5.00
N LEU A 216 6.53 9.19 -5.65
CA LEU A 216 6.52 10.66 -5.72
C LEU A 216 5.47 11.21 -6.68
N PHE A 217 4.90 10.38 -7.55
CA PHE A 217 3.79 10.73 -8.43
C PHE A 217 2.47 10.64 -7.65
N ARG A 218 2.34 11.48 -6.62
CA ARG A 218 1.02 11.90 -6.16
C ARG A 218 0.47 12.91 -7.18
N PRO A 219 -0.81 12.84 -7.58
CA PRO A 219 -1.42 13.91 -8.35
C PRO A 219 -1.11 15.21 -7.64
N ALA A 220 -0.61 16.19 -8.40
CA ALA A 220 -0.20 17.48 -7.86
C ALA A 220 -1.38 18.11 -7.10
N ASP A 221 -1.33 18.02 -5.77
CA ASP A 221 -1.99 19.01 -4.95
C ASP A 221 -1.33 20.35 -5.28
N GLU A 222 -2.19 21.34 -5.53
CA GLU A 222 -1.85 22.72 -5.83
C GLU A 222 -0.97 23.32 -4.72
N SER A 223 0.34 23.12 -4.78
CA SER A 223 1.34 23.87 -4.02
C SER A 223 2.72 23.54 -4.58
N GLY A 224 3.12 24.26 -5.62
CA GLY A 224 4.43 24.12 -6.21
C GLY A 224 5.54 24.29 -5.18
N ARG A 225 6.30 23.23 -4.92
CA ARG A 225 7.70 23.31 -4.49
C ARG A 225 8.41 21.98 -4.69
N VAL A 226 9.17 21.95 -5.78
CA VAL A 226 10.23 20.97 -6.05
C VAL A 226 11.27 21.06 -4.92
N SER A 227 11.60 19.93 -4.30
CA SER A 227 12.87 19.78 -3.59
C SER A 227 13.57 18.51 -4.06
N VAL A 228 14.47 18.71 -5.01
CA VAL A 228 15.56 17.79 -5.35
C VAL A 228 16.61 17.91 -4.25
N THR A 229 17.01 16.79 -3.65
CA THR A 229 18.35 16.45 -3.10
C THR A 229 18.19 15.26 -2.14
N SER A 230 18.99 14.21 -2.08
CA SER A 230 20.14 13.74 -2.84
C SER A 230 20.58 12.42 -2.17
N PHE A 231 20.92 11.41 -2.97
CA PHE A 231 21.67 10.24 -2.53
C PHE A 231 23.10 10.62 -2.11
N ALA A 232 23.53 10.20 -0.92
CA ALA A 232 24.90 9.84 -0.53
C ALA A 232 24.85 9.38 0.94
N SER A 233 25.71 8.54 1.53
CA SER A 233 26.68 7.52 1.14
C SER A 233 27.15 6.91 2.46
N ARG A 234 27.67 5.69 2.40
CA ARG A 234 28.08 4.84 3.53
C ARG A 234 29.37 5.31 4.24
N GLU A 235 29.50 4.79 5.47
CA GLU A 235 30.73 4.32 6.15
C GLU A 235 31.74 5.28 6.81
N SER A 236 31.77 5.21 8.15
CA SER A 236 32.91 4.91 9.05
C SER A 236 34.24 5.70 8.97
N LEU A 237 34.62 6.38 10.07
CA LEU A 237 35.81 6.12 10.92
C LEU A 237 36.20 7.31 11.84
N ASN A 238 36.15 7.04 13.16
CA ASN A 238 37.18 7.27 14.20
C ASN A 238 37.62 8.69 14.70
N ASN A 239 37.36 8.89 16.00
CA ASN A 239 38.13 9.52 17.10
C ASN A 239 38.80 10.90 17.01
N GLY A 240 38.53 11.71 18.06
CA GLY A 240 39.47 12.70 18.60
C GLY A 240 38.80 13.81 19.41
N ASN A 241 38.98 13.78 20.73
CA ASN A 241 38.39 14.69 21.74
C ASN A 241 38.89 16.14 21.67
N ALA A 242 38.00 17.12 21.97
CA ALA A 242 38.13 18.14 23.03
C ALA A 242 37.31 19.43 22.72
N GLU A 243 36.27 19.66 23.54
CA GLU A 243 35.89 20.91 24.25
C GLU A 243 35.98 22.25 23.47
N THR A 244 35.01 23.16 23.40
CA THR A 244 33.74 23.42 24.13
C THR A 244 32.94 24.47 23.34
N ASP A 245 31.67 24.61 23.73
CA ASP A 245 30.78 25.77 23.55
C ASP A 245 29.87 25.89 22.32
N THR A 246 28.65 25.41 22.57
CA THR A 246 27.38 26.13 22.38
C THR A 246 26.84 26.33 20.96
N GLN A 247 26.05 25.35 20.53
CA GLN A 247 24.73 25.61 19.94
C GLN A 247 23.82 24.44 20.31
N PHE A 248 22.73 24.74 21.02
CA PHE A 248 21.72 23.79 21.47
C PHE A 248 21.09 23.07 20.26
N THR A 249 21.59 21.88 19.93
CA THR A 249 20.80 20.87 19.28
C THR A 249 20.00 20.17 20.38
N THR A 250 18.69 20.36 20.40
CA THR A 250 17.81 19.53 21.24
C THR A 250 17.86 18.11 20.68
N SER A 251 18.81 17.32 21.17
CA SER A 251 18.84 15.87 21.05
C SER A 251 17.62 15.33 21.79
N SER A 252 16.49 15.21 21.10
CA SER A 252 15.32 14.53 21.64
C SER A 252 15.60 13.03 21.60
N LEU A 253 15.54 12.36 22.76
CA LEU A 253 15.57 10.90 22.83
C LEU A 253 14.54 10.32 21.84
N PRO A 254 14.86 9.24 21.11
CA PRO A 254 13.95 8.63 20.16
C PRO A 254 12.62 8.29 20.85
N ARG A 255 11.51 8.69 20.24
CA ARG A 255 10.18 8.69 20.86
C ARG A 255 9.40 7.47 20.42
N VAL A 256 8.54 6.95 21.30
CA VAL A 256 7.73 5.76 21.03
C VAL A 256 6.28 5.98 21.40
N ILE A 257 5.38 5.53 20.53
CA ILE A 257 3.96 5.32 20.85
C ILE A 257 3.75 3.81 20.97
N LEU A 258 3.09 3.39 22.04
CA LEU A 258 2.75 1.99 22.24
C LEU A 258 1.34 1.74 21.75
N SER A 259 1.19 0.82 20.81
CA SER A 259 -0.12 0.32 20.39
C SER A 259 -0.42 -0.99 21.08
N VAL A 260 -1.57 -1.10 21.74
CA VAL A 260 -1.81 -2.17 22.72
C VAL A 260 -3.13 -2.90 22.49
N CYS A 261 -3.06 -4.23 22.54
CA CYS A 261 -4.22 -5.12 22.65
C CYS A 261 -3.89 -6.37 23.47
N LEU A 262 -4.87 -7.25 23.69
CA LEU A 262 -4.68 -8.44 24.53
C LEU A 262 -3.49 -9.32 24.08
N THR A 263 -3.40 -9.63 22.78
CA THR A 263 -2.35 -10.48 22.21
C THR A 263 -1.22 -9.72 21.53
N GLY A 264 -1.33 -8.39 21.39
CA GLY A 264 -0.30 -7.52 20.82
C GLY A 264 -0.05 -7.64 19.31
N PHE A 265 -0.82 -8.47 18.60
CA PHE A 265 -0.68 -8.66 17.16
C PHE A 265 -1.80 -7.96 16.38
N GLY A 266 -3.00 -8.54 16.31
CA GLY A 266 -4.06 -8.09 15.39
C GLY A 266 -4.51 -6.64 15.63
N SER A 267 -5.27 -6.41 16.70
CA SER A 267 -5.82 -5.08 16.98
C SER A 267 -4.74 -4.04 17.24
N ALA A 268 -3.61 -4.41 17.85
CA ALA A 268 -2.48 -3.50 18.10
C ALA A 268 -1.83 -3.04 16.78
N THR A 269 -1.58 -3.94 15.82
CA THR A 269 -1.07 -3.53 14.50
C THR A 269 -2.07 -2.60 13.80
N LYS A 270 -3.36 -2.87 13.94
CA LYS A 270 -4.40 -2.03 13.32
C LYS A 270 -4.51 -0.63 13.89
N ILE A 271 -4.37 -0.51 15.20
CA ILE A 271 -4.29 0.78 15.88
C ILE A 271 -3.02 1.52 15.47
N ALA A 272 -1.90 0.82 15.27
CA ALA A 272 -0.66 1.45 14.80
C ALA A 272 -0.82 2.05 13.38
N GLU A 273 -1.44 1.31 12.46
CA GLU A 273 -1.77 1.81 11.12
C GLU A 273 -2.67 3.05 11.18
N LEU A 274 -3.71 3.01 12.02
CA LEU A 274 -4.64 4.11 12.22
C LEU A 274 -3.94 5.37 12.75
N ILE A 275 -2.96 5.21 13.65
CA ILE A 275 -2.14 6.31 14.16
C ILE A 275 -1.26 6.90 13.05
N GLU A 276 -0.63 6.08 12.21
CA GLU A 276 0.18 6.56 11.08
C GLU A 276 -0.65 7.32 10.05
N GLU A 277 -1.90 6.91 9.82
CA GLU A 277 -2.82 7.59 8.89
C GLU A 277 -3.26 8.97 9.41
N HIS A 278 -3.64 9.07 10.68
CA HIS A 278 -4.15 10.32 11.27
C HIS A 278 -3.03 11.32 11.63
N LEU A 279 -1.78 10.85 11.67
CA LEU A 279 -0.58 11.63 11.98
C LEU A 279 0.52 11.40 10.93
N PRO A 280 0.33 11.90 9.70
CA PRO A 280 1.38 11.84 8.68
C PRO A 280 2.62 12.62 9.15
N GLY A 281 3.81 12.04 9.00
CA GLY A 281 5.08 12.64 9.41
C GLY A 281 5.63 12.18 10.76
N LEU A 282 5.00 11.23 11.46
CA LEU A 282 5.54 10.66 12.72
C LEU A 282 6.98 10.15 12.57
N ARG A 283 7.28 9.50 11.44
CA ARG A 283 8.62 8.96 11.14
C ARG A 283 9.67 10.06 10.91
N GLU A 284 9.24 11.21 10.38
CA GLU A 284 10.10 12.39 10.19
C GLU A 284 10.44 13.07 11.53
N GLN A 285 9.59 12.87 12.54
CA GLN A 285 9.81 13.36 13.90
C GLN A 285 10.41 12.30 14.85
N GLU A 286 11.06 11.27 14.29
CA GLU A 286 11.70 10.16 15.00
C GLU A 286 10.78 9.45 16.02
N VAL A 287 9.48 9.35 15.70
CA VAL A 287 8.50 8.61 16.50
C VAL A 287 8.29 7.23 15.92
N GLN A 288 8.54 6.20 16.72
CA GLN A 288 8.28 4.81 16.36
C GLN A 288 7.01 4.31 17.04
N ILE A 289 6.19 3.52 16.34
CA ILE A 289 5.06 2.82 16.94
C ILE A 289 5.48 1.37 17.22
N ILE A 290 5.23 0.89 18.44
CA ILE A 290 5.53 -0.49 18.84
C ILE A 290 4.24 -1.18 19.29
N CYS A 291 3.93 -2.32 18.68
CA CYS A 291 2.81 -3.16 19.08
C CYS A 291 3.19 -3.97 20.32
N MET A 292 2.31 -3.98 21.32
CA MET A 292 2.54 -4.63 22.60
C MET A 292 1.28 -5.41 23.03
N ASP A 293 1.49 -6.63 23.53
CA ASP A 293 0.48 -7.46 24.19
C ASP A 293 0.27 -7.06 25.66
N ILE A 294 -0.94 -7.23 26.18
CA ILE A 294 -1.21 -7.18 27.62
C ILE A 294 -1.32 -8.61 28.10
N ASN A 295 -0.21 -9.19 28.56
CA ASN A 295 -0.29 -10.45 29.29
C ASN A 295 -0.95 -10.19 30.64
N LEU A 296 -1.95 -11.01 30.97
CA LEU A 296 -2.73 -10.98 32.22
C LEU A 296 -1.89 -11.14 33.50
N SER A 297 -0.59 -11.39 33.41
CA SER A 297 0.34 -11.41 34.55
C SER A 297 0.82 -10.03 34.99
N GLY A 298 0.27 -8.96 34.40
CA GLY A 298 0.64 -7.58 34.66
C GLY A 298 1.98 -7.20 34.03
N LYS A 299 1.95 -6.36 33.00
CA LYS A 299 3.18 -5.71 32.54
C LYS A 299 3.47 -4.55 33.49
N THR A 300 4.56 -4.66 34.23
CA THR A 300 5.07 -3.54 35.03
C THR A 300 5.76 -2.52 34.13
N GLU A 301 5.92 -1.29 34.61
CA GLU A 301 6.70 -0.27 33.92
C GLU A 301 8.11 -0.76 33.56
N ALA A 302 8.70 -1.62 34.38
CA ALA A 302 9.98 -2.28 34.08
C ALA A 302 9.94 -3.16 32.82
N ASN A 303 8.82 -3.82 32.53
CA ASN A 303 8.65 -4.59 31.30
C ASN A 303 8.51 -3.68 30.08
N VAL A 304 7.81 -2.55 30.23
CA VAL A 304 7.73 -1.53 29.18
C VAL A 304 9.09 -0.92 28.91
N GLN A 305 9.85 -0.60 29.96
CA GLN A 305 11.18 -0.01 29.84
C GLN A 305 12.21 -0.97 29.27
N ARG A 306 12.08 -2.29 29.48
CA ARG A 306 12.87 -3.30 28.76
C ARG A 306 12.54 -3.35 27.27
N LEU A 307 11.26 -3.24 26.91
CA LEU A 307 10.82 -3.27 25.51
C LEU A 307 11.25 -2.01 24.75
N VAL A 308 11.09 -0.86 25.40
CA VAL A 308 11.31 0.46 24.79
C VAL A 308 12.77 0.90 24.93
N GLY A 309 13.50 0.41 25.95
CA GLY A 309 14.88 0.75 26.21
C GLY A 309 15.02 2.19 26.70
N ASN A 310 15.94 2.95 26.09
CA ASN A 310 16.17 4.36 26.42
C ASN A 310 15.22 5.32 25.68
N ARG A 311 14.24 4.79 24.94
CA ARG A 311 13.27 5.59 24.16
C ARG A 311 12.20 6.19 25.07
N HIS A 312 11.73 7.38 24.73
CA HIS A 312 10.69 8.08 25.51
C HIS A 312 9.30 7.63 25.06
N VAL A 313 8.51 7.02 25.95
CA VAL A 313 7.11 6.67 25.66
C VAL A 313 6.26 7.94 25.69
N VAL A 314 5.68 8.30 24.56
CA VAL A 314 4.82 9.49 24.40
C VAL A 314 3.40 9.20 24.90
N ALA A 315 2.85 8.06 24.48
CA ALA A 315 1.51 7.63 24.84
C ALA A 315 1.32 6.14 24.59
N ILE A 316 0.30 5.58 25.23
CA ILE A 316 -0.25 4.25 24.97
C ILE A 316 -1.62 4.42 24.31
N VAL A 317 -1.83 3.79 23.16
CA VAL A 317 -3.10 3.77 22.45
C VAL A 317 -3.56 2.33 22.33
N GLY A 318 -4.80 2.01 22.69
CA GLY A 318 -5.22 0.62 22.70
C GLY A 318 -6.70 0.36 22.91
N THR A 319 -7.08 -0.91 22.79
CA THR A 319 -8.42 -1.39 23.12
C THR A 319 -8.59 -1.70 24.60
N ILE A 320 -7.50 -1.81 25.35
CA ILE A 320 -7.48 -2.17 26.78
C ILE A 320 -6.42 -1.29 27.45
N ASN A 321 -6.77 -0.68 28.58
CA ASN A 321 -5.86 0.14 29.37
C ASN A 321 -4.95 -0.77 30.23
N PRO A 322 -3.61 -0.68 30.11
CA PRO A 322 -2.70 -1.45 30.97
C PRO A 322 -2.53 -0.86 32.39
N HIS A 323 -3.21 0.24 32.71
CA HIS A 323 -3.18 0.93 34.01
C HIS A 323 -1.76 1.28 34.50
N LEU A 324 -0.94 1.82 33.58
CA LEU A 324 0.40 2.30 33.89
C LEU A 324 0.37 3.80 34.20
N GLU A 325 0.56 4.17 35.47
CA GLU A 325 0.47 5.56 35.92
C GLU A 325 1.47 6.50 35.24
N SER A 326 2.65 6.00 34.85
CA SER A 326 3.70 6.81 34.21
C SER A 326 3.44 7.15 32.74
N TYR A 327 2.41 6.58 32.10
CA TYR A 327 2.18 6.76 30.66
C TYR A 327 0.73 7.17 30.35
N PRO A 328 0.50 8.21 29.54
CA PRO A 328 -0.85 8.60 29.18
C PRO A 328 -1.49 7.56 28.27
N PHE A 329 -2.70 7.11 28.62
CA PHE A 329 -3.49 6.19 27.82
C PHE A 329 -4.55 6.94 27.00
N ILE A 330 -4.73 6.50 25.75
CA ILE A 330 -5.76 6.97 24.82
C ILE A 330 -6.53 5.73 24.36
N ALA A 331 -7.82 5.65 24.69
CA ALA A 331 -8.68 4.57 24.24
C ALA A 331 -8.88 4.62 22.72
N LEU A 332 -9.14 3.47 22.09
CA LEU A 332 -9.49 3.41 20.68
C LEU A 332 -10.70 4.29 20.34
N THR A 333 -11.71 4.30 21.22
CA THR A 333 -12.92 5.12 21.08
C THR A 333 -12.60 6.61 21.12
N ASP A 334 -11.76 7.05 22.06
CA ASP A 334 -11.27 8.45 22.10
C ASP A 334 -10.49 8.82 20.84
N PHE A 335 -9.75 7.87 20.28
CA PHE A 335 -9.00 8.08 19.04
C PHE A 335 -9.91 8.18 17.82
N LEU A 336 -11.01 7.42 17.77
CA LEU A 336 -11.94 7.37 16.65
C LEU A 336 -13.04 8.45 16.70
N PHE A 337 -13.58 8.76 17.88
CA PHE A 337 -14.75 9.64 18.07
C PHE A 337 -14.48 10.86 18.95
N GLY A 338 -13.37 10.86 19.68
CA GLY A 338 -13.04 11.87 20.68
C GLY A 338 -11.91 12.80 20.25
N ASP A 339 -11.22 13.35 21.25
CA ASP A 339 -10.09 14.24 21.08
C ASP A 339 -8.74 13.50 21.09
N GLY A 340 -8.75 12.17 20.96
CA GLY A 340 -7.55 11.32 21.09
C GLY A 340 -6.43 11.69 20.13
N VAL A 341 -6.75 12.02 18.86
CA VAL A 341 -5.77 12.50 17.88
C VAL A 341 -5.16 13.84 18.30
N ALA A 342 -5.99 14.77 18.80
CA ALA A 342 -5.54 16.09 19.26
C ALA A 342 -4.68 15.99 20.53
N ARG A 343 -5.06 15.13 21.47
CA ARG A 343 -4.28 14.79 22.68
C ARG A 343 -2.93 14.19 22.28
N LEU A 344 -2.91 13.25 21.34
CA LEU A 344 -1.67 12.64 20.86
C LEU A 344 -0.77 13.67 20.15
N ARG A 345 -1.32 14.57 19.33
CA ARG A 345 -0.57 15.70 18.73
C ARG A 345 0.04 16.62 19.77
N THR A 346 -0.72 16.91 20.83
CA THR A 346 -0.27 17.75 21.95
C THR A 346 0.89 17.08 22.69
N LEU A 347 0.78 15.78 22.98
CA LEU A 347 1.86 14.99 23.60
C LEU A 347 3.11 14.88 22.72
N LEU A 348 2.94 14.94 21.40
CA LEU A 348 4.03 14.97 20.42
C LEU A 348 4.67 16.36 20.24
N GLY A 349 4.15 17.40 20.90
CA GLY A 349 4.68 18.77 20.84
C GLY A 349 4.16 19.61 19.67
N GLY A 350 3.09 19.19 18.99
CA GLY A 350 2.41 20.01 17.99
C GLY A 350 1.63 21.14 18.65
N THR A 351 2.05 22.39 18.43
CA THR A 351 1.31 23.57 18.87
C THR A 351 -0.06 23.65 18.17
N LEU A 352 -1.08 23.96 18.98
CA LEU A 352 -2.49 24.17 18.59
C LEU A 352 -2.64 25.32 17.60
N ILE A 353 -2.80 25.02 16.31
CA ILE A 353 -3.76 25.72 15.43
C ILE A 353 -4.32 24.66 14.47
N ASP A 354 -5.58 24.30 14.65
CA ASP A 354 -6.30 23.45 13.72
C ASP A 354 -6.56 24.25 12.43
N PRO A 355 -6.02 23.87 11.26
CA PRO A 355 -6.26 24.59 10.00
C PRO A 355 -7.74 24.54 9.57
N ILE A 356 -8.55 23.65 10.16
CA ILE A 356 -10.02 23.62 9.97
C ILE A 356 -10.71 24.83 10.61
N LEU A 357 -10.14 25.40 11.69
CA LEU A 357 -10.72 26.57 12.38
C LEU A 357 -10.41 27.92 11.72
N LEU A 358 -9.60 27.94 10.65
CA LEU A 358 -9.20 29.17 9.92
C LEU A 358 -10.01 29.40 8.64
N GLN A 359 -10.96 28.54 8.29
CA GLN A 359 -11.87 28.79 7.18
C GLN A 359 -13.11 29.55 7.68
N PRO A 360 -13.34 30.81 7.25
CA PRO A 360 -14.58 31.49 7.57
C PRO A 360 -15.74 30.76 6.89
N SER A 361 -16.67 30.27 7.69
CA SER A 361 -17.91 29.64 7.25
C SER A 361 -18.70 30.65 6.41
N SER A 362 -18.73 30.46 5.10
CA SER A 362 -19.61 31.21 4.20
C SER A 362 -20.98 30.56 4.16
N THR A 363 -21.76 30.77 5.21
CA THR A 363 -23.22 30.61 5.17
C THR A 363 -23.86 31.70 6.04
N SER A 364 -23.85 32.92 5.49
CA SER A 364 -24.72 34.01 5.91
C SER A 364 -26.18 33.64 5.66
N GLU A 365 -26.96 33.64 6.73
CA GLU A 365 -28.30 34.26 6.82
C GLU A 365 -29.29 34.02 5.67
N GLN A 366 -30.26 33.15 5.92
CA GLN A 366 -31.66 33.43 5.54
C GLN A 366 -32.57 33.10 6.73
N VAL A 367 -32.64 34.05 7.68
CA VAL A 367 -33.75 34.14 8.63
C VAL A 367 -34.73 35.17 8.04
N ALA A 368 -35.80 34.69 7.42
CA ALA A 368 -36.97 35.49 7.10
C ALA A 368 -37.93 35.50 8.31
N VAL A 369 -38.31 36.70 8.69
CA VAL A 369 -39.14 37.07 9.85
C VAL A 369 -40.63 36.79 9.61
N ALA A 370 -41.30 36.18 10.59
CA ALA A 370 -42.69 36.40 11.07
C ALA A 370 -43.15 35.17 11.90
N SER A 371 -43.89 35.20 13.01
CA SER A 371 -44.49 36.24 13.85
C SER A 371 -45.07 35.55 15.10
N LYS A 372 -44.88 36.16 16.28
CA LYS A 372 -45.69 36.14 17.53
C LYS A 372 -46.63 34.94 17.85
N GLY A 373 -46.46 34.38 19.06
CA GLY A 373 -47.58 33.84 19.85
C GLY A 373 -47.24 32.86 20.98
N THR A 374 -47.06 33.38 22.19
CA THR A 374 -47.64 32.88 23.47
C THR A 374 -47.33 31.44 23.98
N ILE A 375 -46.53 31.40 25.07
CA ILE A 375 -46.65 30.62 26.34
C ILE A 375 -46.86 29.09 26.24
N ASP A 376 -45.89 28.28 26.72
CA ASP A 376 -45.99 27.60 28.02
C ASP A 376 -44.70 26.83 28.40
N PHE A 377 -44.30 26.95 29.67
CA PHE A 377 -43.26 26.14 30.29
C PHE A 377 -43.88 24.83 30.79
N ALA A 378 -43.43 23.69 30.27
CA ALA A 378 -43.55 22.39 30.92
C ALA A 378 -42.22 21.63 30.80
N PRO A 379 -41.71 21.02 31.88
CA PRO A 379 -40.39 20.40 31.88
C PRO A 379 -40.48 19.05 31.17
N LEU A 380 -39.88 18.95 29.98
CA LEU A 380 -39.61 17.67 29.35
C LEU A 380 -38.40 17.06 30.05
N SER A 381 -38.71 16.11 30.93
CA SER A 381 -37.93 14.92 31.28
C SER A 381 -36.65 14.74 30.46
N LEU A 382 -35.51 14.81 31.16
CA LEU A 382 -34.29 14.13 30.75
C LEU A 382 -34.58 12.63 30.74
N ASP A 383 -34.85 12.05 29.59
CA ASP A 383 -34.72 10.61 29.40
C ASP A 383 -34.39 10.29 27.92
N ALA A 384 -33.32 9.54 27.77
CA ALA A 384 -32.86 8.81 26.58
C ALA A 384 -32.51 9.63 25.32
N THR A 385 -31.27 10.12 25.26
CA THR A 385 -30.53 10.14 23.98
C THR A 385 -30.26 8.69 23.56
N PRO A 386 -30.53 8.31 22.29
CA PRO A 386 -30.65 6.90 21.93
C PRO A 386 -29.26 6.28 21.77
N VAL A 387 -28.98 5.23 22.55
CA VAL A 387 -27.81 4.34 22.41
C VAL A 387 -27.64 3.80 20.96
N LEU A 388 -28.72 3.80 20.17
CA LEU A 388 -28.73 3.43 18.75
C LEU A 388 -27.86 4.31 17.84
N THR A 389 -27.57 5.57 18.17
CA THR A 389 -26.74 6.42 17.28
C THR A 389 -25.25 6.15 17.43
N GLN A 390 -24.77 5.82 18.64
CA GLN A 390 -23.35 5.60 18.91
C GLN A 390 -22.85 4.25 18.36
N ARG A 391 -23.64 3.17 18.47
CA ARG A 391 -23.29 1.86 17.90
C ARG A 391 -23.22 1.91 16.37
N GLY A 392 -24.19 2.55 15.72
CA GLY A 392 -24.19 2.70 14.26
C GLY A 392 -23.00 3.51 13.74
N GLU A 393 -22.65 4.61 14.44
CA GLU A 393 -21.49 5.43 14.11
C GLU A 393 -20.17 4.67 14.35
N LEU A 394 -20.09 3.89 15.44
CA LEU A 394 -18.98 3.00 15.73
C LEU A 394 -18.76 1.96 14.62
N VAL A 395 -19.85 1.28 14.25
CA VAL A 395 -19.88 0.29 13.18
C VAL A 395 -19.37 0.91 11.87
N HIS A 396 -19.84 2.10 11.53
CA HIS A 396 -19.42 2.81 10.31
C HIS A 396 -17.94 3.20 10.34
N GLN A 397 -17.43 3.79 11.42
CA GLN A 397 -16.02 4.18 11.52
C GLN A 397 -15.08 2.98 11.53
N ILE A 398 -15.39 1.94 12.29
CA ILE A 398 -14.61 0.69 12.27
C ILE A 398 -14.64 0.08 10.86
N THR A 399 -15.78 0.09 10.18
CA THR A 399 -15.88 -0.37 8.78
C THR A 399 -14.95 0.43 7.87
N ASN A 400 -14.88 1.76 8.01
CA ASN A 400 -13.98 2.60 7.23
C ASN A 400 -12.51 2.35 7.54
N THR A 401 -12.15 2.30 8.83
CA THR A 401 -10.80 1.95 9.28
C THR A 401 -10.36 0.61 8.72
N LEU A 402 -11.23 -0.40 8.76
CA LEU A 402 -10.93 -1.74 8.27
C LEU A 402 -10.90 -1.82 6.73
N ASN A 403 -11.73 -1.04 6.01
CA ASN A 403 -11.73 -0.97 4.55
C ASN A 403 -10.36 -0.56 3.98
N GLN A 404 -9.63 0.30 4.68
CA GLN A 404 -8.34 0.84 4.20
C GLN A 404 -7.17 -0.10 4.48
N SER A 405 -7.39 -1.14 5.29
CA SER A 405 -6.31 -1.78 6.01
C SER A 405 -6.40 -3.31 6.04
N LEU A 406 -7.58 -3.91 5.83
CA LEU A 406 -7.73 -5.36 5.66
C LEU A 406 -7.31 -5.81 4.24
N LEU A 407 -6.74 -7.02 4.13
CA LEU A 407 -6.22 -7.64 2.91
C LEU A 407 -7.21 -8.64 2.31
N PHE A 408 -7.95 -9.37 3.17
CA PHE A 408 -8.72 -10.55 2.76
C PHE A 408 -10.19 -10.50 3.15
N LEU A 409 -10.56 -9.72 4.16
CA LEU A 409 -11.93 -9.57 4.60
C LEU A 409 -12.65 -8.45 3.83
N ASN A 410 -13.88 -8.69 3.39
CA ASN A 410 -14.79 -7.62 2.96
C ASN A 410 -15.50 -7.03 4.19
N PRO A 411 -15.18 -5.80 4.64
CA PRO A 411 -15.75 -5.24 5.87
C PRO A 411 -17.26 -5.02 5.75
N THR A 412 -17.78 -4.68 4.57
CA THR A 412 -19.22 -4.51 4.34
C THR A 412 -20.01 -5.81 4.54
N ARG A 413 -19.39 -6.98 4.31
CA ARG A 413 -20.02 -8.29 4.57
C ARG A 413 -19.71 -8.83 5.97
N ALA A 414 -18.51 -8.61 6.47
CA ALA A 414 -18.08 -9.16 7.75
C ALA A 414 -18.63 -8.40 8.96
N ILE A 415 -18.74 -7.07 8.88
CA ILE A 415 -19.18 -6.24 10.01
C ILE A 415 -20.62 -6.57 10.45
N PRO A 416 -21.60 -6.79 9.57
CA PRO A 416 -22.92 -7.26 9.99
C PRO A 416 -22.90 -8.62 10.72
N LEU A 417 -22.00 -9.53 10.32
CA LEU A 417 -21.86 -10.84 10.97
C LEU A 417 -21.20 -10.72 12.35
N ILE A 418 -20.19 -9.85 12.46
CA ILE A 418 -19.54 -9.50 13.73
C ILE A 418 -20.55 -8.85 14.67
N ASP A 419 -21.30 -7.86 14.20
CA ASP A 419 -22.29 -7.13 14.99
C ASP A 419 -23.38 -8.09 15.50
N HIS A 420 -23.88 -8.97 14.62
CA HIS A 420 -24.84 -10.00 15.00
C HIS A 420 -24.28 -11.01 16.02
N MET A 421 -23.01 -11.40 15.89
CA MET A 421 -22.36 -12.26 16.90
C MET A 421 -22.28 -11.55 18.26
N ILE A 422 -21.97 -10.26 18.28
CA ILE A 422 -21.90 -9.48 19.53
C ILE A 422 -23.30 -9.36 20.16
N GLU A 423 -24.35 -9.10 19.36
CA GLU A 423 -25.74 -9.10 19.84
C GLU A 423 -26.14 -10.45 20.47
N LEU A 424 -25.75 -11.58 19.87
CA LEU A 424 -26.00 -12.90 20.45
C LEU A 424 -25.32 -13.06 21.82
N ILE A 425 -24.09 -12.57 21.96
CA ILE A 425 -23.38 -12.59 23.23
C ILE A 425 -24.08 -11.69 24.26
N GLU A 426 -24.48 -10.48 23.91
CA GLU A 426 -25.21 -9.56 24.80
C GLU A 426 -26.51 -10.18 25.32
N VAL A 427 -27.29 -10.81 24.43
CA VAL A 427 -28.56 -11.47 24.78
C VAL A 427 -28.34 -12.67 25.71
N GLU A 428 -27.34 -13.52 25.45
CA GLU A 428 -27.09 -14.71 26.26
C GLU A 428 -26.42 -14.40 27.61
N VAL A 429 -25.57 -13.37 27.67
CA VAL A 429 -24.98 -12.87 28.92
C VAL A 429 -26.07 -12.16 29.74
N GLY A 430 -26.94 -11.40 29.08
CA GLY A 430 -28.02 -10.61 29.68
C GLY A 430 -27.61 -9.17 29.99
N GLU A 431 -26.59 -8.65 29.30
CA GLU A 431 -25.97 -7.35 29.54
C GLU A 431 -25.67 -6.67 28.19
N THR A 432 -25.82 -5.35 28.11
CA THR A 432 -25.40 -4.55 26.95
C THR A 432 -23.97 -4.07 27.18
N PHE A 433 -23.10 -4.16 26.17
CA PHE A 433 -21.72 -3.73 26.30
C PHE A 433 -21.58 -2.22 26.07
N ASP A 434 -20.64 -1.61 26.79
CA ASP A 434 -20.27 -0.22 26.53
C ASP A 434 -19.54 -0.10 25.18
N ILE A 435 -19.38 1.15 24.73
CA ILE A 435 -18.81 1.43 23.42
C ILE A 435 -17.33 1.02 23.31
N GLU A 436 -16.60 0.98 24.43
CA GLU A 436 -15.19 0.59 24.46
C GLU A 436 -15.01 -0.91 24.26
N VAL A 437 -15.79 -1.72 24.98
CA VAL A 437 -15.84 -3.17 24.81
C VAL A 437 -16.33 -3.52 23.41
N LEU A 438 -17.38 -2.85 22.93
CA LEU A 438 -17.91 -3.07 21.58
C LEU A 438 -16.84 -2.77 20.51
N ALA A 439 -16.14 -1.65 20.60
CA ALA A 439 -15.07 -1.29 19.67
C ALA A 439 -13.93 -2.31 19.68
N GLY A 440 -13.52 -2.75 20.88
CA GLY A 440 -12.49 -3.76 21.07
C GLY A 440 -12.88 -5.12 20.48
N LEU A 441 -14.13 -5.57 20.71
CA LEU A 441 -14.66 -6.81 20.18
C LEU A 441 -14.78 -6.79 18.67
N MET A 442 -15.33 -5.72 18.09
CA MET A 442 -15.45 -5.58 16.65
C MET A 442 -14.10 -5.64 15.96
N LEU A 443 -13.11 -4.92 16.49
CA LEU A 443 -11.75 -4.92 15.95
C LEU A 443 -11.06 -6.28 16.11
N HIS A 444 -11.20 -6.93 17.28
CA HIS A 444 -10.62 -8.27 17.53
C HIS A 444 -11.23 -9.33 16.60
N LEU A 445 -12.56 -9.35 16.46
CA LEU A 445 -13.26 -10.28 15.58
C LEU A 445 -12.91 -10.03 14.11
N ALA A 446 -12.82 -8.77 13.67
CA ALA A 446 -12.33 -8.44 12.33
C ALA A 446 -10.92 -9.00 12.09
N CYS A 447 -10.01 -8.87 13.06
CA CYS A 447 -8.66 -9.45 12.96
C CYS A 447 -8.66 -10.99 12.98
N ILE A 448 -9.57 -11.64 13.71
CA ILE A 448 -9.73 -13.11 13.65
C ILE A 448 -10.14 -13.54 12.25
N LEU A 449 -11.16 -12.89 11.68
CA LEU A 449 -11.69 -13.23 10.37
C LEU A 449 -10.67 -12.98 9.25
N GLU A 450 -9.88 -11.90 9.36
CA GLU A 450 -8.79 -11.55 8.45
C GLU A 450 -7.67 -12.62 8.43
N ARG A 451 -7.23 -13.10 9.61
CA ARG A 451 -6.07 -13.99 9.75
C ARG A 451 -6.36 -15.45 9.39
N GLY A 452 -7.55 -15.96 9.70
CA GLY A 452 -7.85 -17.39 9.51
C GLY A 452 -6.99 -18.38 10.30
N ILE A 453 -6.88 -19.63 9.80
CA ILE A 453 -6.23 -20.77 10.48
C ILE A 453 -4.68 -20.72 10.42
N GLN A 454 -4.04 -19.63 9.99
CA GLN A 454 -2.60 -19.62 9.73
C GLN A 454 -1.69 -19.32 10.95
N HIS A 455 -2.16 -19.45 12.20
CA HIS A 455 -1.27 -19.32 13.36
C HIS A 455 -0.83 -20.67 13.97
N LYS A 456 0.47 -20.96 13.82
CA LYS A 456 1.25 -21.95 14.59
C LYS A 456 1.79 -21.38 15.92
N GLY A 457 1.19 -20.30 16.43
CA GLY A 457 1.59 -19.62 17.68
C GLY A 457 0.58 -19.85 18.81
N ILE A 458 0.99 -19.57 20.04
CA ILE A 458 0.10 -19.57 21.21
C ILE A 458 -0.91 -18.43 21.03
N LEU A 459 -2.20 -18.76 20.83
CA LEU A 459 -3.26 -17.76 20.61
C LEU A 459 -3.73 -17.13 21.92
N VAL A 460 -3.50 -17.83 23.04
CA VAL A 460 -3.93 -17.44 24.39
C VAL A 460 -2.85 -17.86 25.39
N SER A 461 -2.41 -16.95 26.25
CA SER A 461 -1.44 -17.29 27.30
C SER A 461 -2.06 -18.28 28.31
N GLU A 462 -1.25 -19.16 28.87
CA GLU A 462 -1.73 -20.17 29.83
C GLU A 462 -2.36 -19.53 31.09
N THR A 463 -1.90 -18.33 31.46
CA THR A 463 -2.50 -17.50 32.52
C THR A 463 -3.90 -17.04 32.17
N VAL A 464 -4.14 -16.52 30.95
CA VAL A 464 -5.49 -16.16 30.49
C VAL A 464 -6.42 -17.36 30.54
N ARG A 465 -5.95 -18.50 30.01
CA ARG A 465 -6.73 -19.73 29.94
C ARG A 465 -7.18 -20.21 31.32
N THR A 466 -6.26 -20.19 32.28
CA THR A 466 -6.54 -20.63 33.65
C THR A 466 -7.50 -19.68 34.35
N GLN A 467 -7.27 -18.38 34.25
CA GLN A 467 -8.04 -17.38 34.97
C GLN A 467 -9.46 -17.22 34.42
N VAL A 468 -9.60 -17.09 33.09
CA VAL A 468 -10.91 -17.05 32.43
C VAL A 468 -11.68 -18.35 32.66
N GLY A 469 -11.00 -19.49 32.59
CA GLY A 469 -11.62 -20.80 32.83
C GLY A 469 -12.17 -20.99 34.24
N GLN A 470 -11.55 -20.34 35.25
CA GLN A 470 -11.98 -20.41 36.65
C GLN A 470 -13.02 -19.34 37.00
N GLN A 471 -12.84 -18.11 36.53
CA GLN A 471 -13.64 -16.96 36.95
C GLN A 471 -14.90 -16.76 36.09
N PHE A 472 -14.86 -17.13 34.80
CA PHE A 472 -15.94 -16.85 33.83
C PHE A 472 -16.35 -18.06 32.98
N PRO A 473 -16.69 -19.22 33.59
CA PRO A 473 -17.04 -20.42 32.84
C PRO A 473 -18.34 -20.28 32.04
N ARG A 474 -19.29 -19.45 32.51
CA ARG A 474 -20.57 -19.21 31.83
C ARG A 474 -20.33 -18.43 30.54
N GLU A 475 -19.65 -17.30 30.63
CA GLU A 475 -19.32 -16.40 29.51
C GLU A 475 -18.46 -17.12 28.48
N LEU A 476 -17.49 -17.93 28.92
CA LEU A 476 -16.68 -18.74 28.03
C LEU A 476 -17.53 -19.72 27.21
N SER A 477 -18.57 -20.32 27.81
CA SER A 477 -19.48 -21.21 27.09
C SER A 477 -20.33 -20.47 26.04
N ILE A 478 -20.75 -19.24 26.36
CA ILE A 478 -21.51 -18.37 25.46
C ILE A 478 -20.64 -17.95 24.28
N CYS A 479 -19.42 -17.47 24.55
CA CYS A 479 -18.49 -17.02 23.53
C CYS A 479 -18.10 -18.16 22.58
N ARG A 480 -17.93 -19.41 23.09
CA ARG A 480 -17.69 -20.58 22.24
C ARG A 480 -18.85 -20.86 21.29
N ARG A 481 -20.09 -20.81 21.78
CA ARG A 481 -21.27 -21.02 20.92
C ARG A 481 -21.39 -19.92 19.87
N ALA A 482 -21.25 -18.66 20.28
CA ALA A 482 -21.28 -17.52 19.36
C ALA A 482 -20.20 -17.62 18.28
N LEU A 483 -18.98 -18.02 18.65
CA LEU A 483 -17.87 -18.24 17.72
C LEU A 483 -18.15 -19.40 16.75
N GLN A 484 -18.79 -20.48 17.21
CA GLN A 484 -19.21 -21.59 16.35
C GLN A 484 -20.28 -21.16 15.33
N VAL A 485 -21.25 -20.33 15.76
CA VAL A 485 -22.26 -19.76 14.85
C VAL A 485 -21.59 -18.90 13.78
N LEU A 486 -20.68 -17.99 14.17
CA LEU A 486 -19.94 -17.18 13.22
C LEU A 486 -19.10 -18.04 12.27
N SER A 487 -18.40 -19.06 12.80
CA SER A 487 -17.59 -20.01 12.01
C SER A 487 -18.42 -20.76 10.96
N ALA A 488 -19.65 -21.14 11.29
CA ALA A 488 -20.58 -21.78 10.35
C ALA A 488 -21.05 -20.79 9.25
N GLN A 489 -21.36 -19.54 9.61
CA GLN A 489 -21.81 -18.52 8.66
C GLN A 489 -20.74 -18.15 7.64
N ILE A 490 -19.47 -18.13 8.04
CA ILE A 490 -18.33 -17.84 7.15
C ILE A 490 -17.75 -19.08 6.45
N ALA A 491 -18.31 -20.27 6.70
CA ALA A 491 -17.84 -21.56 6.20
C ALA A 491 -16.33 -21.83 6.46
N ARG A 492 -15.80 -21.32 7.58
CA ARG A 492 -14.36 -21.41 7.93
C ARG A 492 -14.21 -21.72 9.42
N PRO A 493 -13.37 -22.71 9.81
CA PRO A 493 -13.17 -23.03 11.22
C PRO A 493 -12.38 -21.91 11.91
N LEU A 494 -12.91 -21.42 13.03
CA LEU A 494 -12.26 -20.45 13.90
C LEU A 494 -11.68 -21.17 15.12
N PRO A 495 -10.50 -20.77 15.64
CA PRO A 495 -9.90 -21.43 16.79
C PRO A 495 -10.74 -21.24 18.06
N ASP A 496 -11.08 -22.33 18.75
CA ASP A 496 -11.78 -22.30 20.04
C ASP A 496 -11.03 -21.49 21.11
N GLU A 497 -9.71 -21.34 20.97
CA GLU A 497 -8.90 -20.51 21.85
C GLU A 497 -9.33 -19.03 21.83
N GLU A 498 -9.86 -18.52 20.72
CA GLU A 498 -10.31 -17.12 20.63
C GLU A 498 -11.47 -16.80 21.56
N ALA A 499 -12.24 -17.81 22.01
CA ALA A 499 -13.28 -17.60 23.02
C ALA A 499 -12.71 -17.06 24.35
N TYR A 500 -11.46 -17.42 24.71
CA TYR A 500 -10.81 -16.88 25.90
C TYR A 500 -10.42 -15.41 25.72
N ASN A 501 -9.96 -15.03 24.53
CA ASN A 501 -9.64 -13.64 24.21
C ASN A 501 -10.89 -12.76 24.20
N ILE A 502 -12.00 -13.27 23.66
CA ILE A 502 -13.30 -12.59 23.64
C ILE A 502 -13.78 -12.33 25.08
N VAL A 503 -13.73 -13.33 25.97
CA VAL A 503 -14.06 -13.14 27.40
C VAL A 503 -13.12 -12.14 28.07
N GLY A 504 -11.83 -12.18 27.71
CA GLY A 504 -10.84 -11.21 28.17
C GLY A 504 -11.22 -9.76 27.85
N ILE A 505 -11.70 -9.50 26.64
CA ILE A 505 -12.17 -8.18 26.19
C ILE A 505 -13.51 -7.82 26.85
N LEU A 506 -14.46 -8.77 26.89
CA LEU A 506 -15.81 -8.57 27.43
C LEU A 506 -15.83 -8.08 28.87
N ARG A 507 -15.02 -8.72 29.71
CA ARG A 507 -14.95 -8.38 31.14
C ARG A 507 -13.90 -7.31 31.43
N GLN A 508 -13.27 -6.78 30.37
CA GLN A 508 -12.08 -5.91 30.44
C GLN A 508 -11.11 -6.38 31.52
N VAL A 509 -10.94 -7.71 31.66
CA VAL A 509 -10.77 -8.33 32.99
C VAL A 509 -9.78 -7.52 33.84
N ASP A 510 -10.29 -6.99 34.96
CA ASP A 510 -9.54 -6.26 36.00
C ASP A 510 -8.53 -7.19 36.70
N ILE A 511 -7.51 -7.64 35.98
CA ILE A 511 -6.50 -8.55 36.55
C ILE A 511 -5.39 -7.77 37.25
N PHE A 512 -5.40 -6.46 37.13
CA PHE A 512 -4.52 -5.57 37.86
C PHE A 512 -5.06 -5.22 39.26
N ILE A 513 -6.35 -5.46 39.54
CA ILE A 513 -6.98 -5.16 40.84
C ILE A 513 -7.62 -6.41 41.42
N SER A 514 -6.78 -7.36 41.85
CA SER A 514 -7.16 -8.37 42.85
C SER A 514 -5.96 -8.71 43.73
N ASN A 515 -5.29 -7.66 44.24
CA ASN A 515 -4.49 -7.74 45.45
C ASN A 515 -5.08 -6.76 46.46
N ASN A 516 -6.24 -7.11 47.02
CA ASN A 516 -6.68 -6.66 48.34
C ASN A 516 -7.85 -7.53 48.80
N LEU A 517 -7.49 -8.70 49.34
CA LEU A 517 -8.10 -9.31 50.52
C LEU A 517 -7.13 -10.34 51.10
#